data_AF-J3P1Z5-F1
#
_entry.id   AF-J3P1Z5-F1
#
_cell.length_a   1.000
_cell.length_b   1.000
_cell.length_c   1.000
_cell.angle_alpha   90.00
_cell.angle_beta   90.00
_cell.angle_gamma   90.00
#
_symmetry.space_group_name_H-M   'P 1'
#
loop_
_entity.id
_entity.type
_entity.pdbx_description
1 polymer ?
#
loop_
_entity_poly.entity_id
_entity_poly.type
_entity_poly.pdbx_seq_one_letter_code
_entity_poly.pdbx_strand_id
1 'polypeptide(L)'
;MLTAFPVVAYDADFTSHPHHTMLAIRPIAFGAPRSLVLTRGPANMMIKGGARAIVAPGGFRLTKASTVRRTFHSSSILKHQPFDITKGNSTMATINEPIIHSVFEPQTSTWQYIVADPTTKAAVIIDPVLDYDLARNAVSTTTADGLLATAEEQGYTVEWLLETHAHADHLTAAAYLQHRLEAMGNKKAGICIGKRIVGVQERFAKRYGIEGPEYRAAFDRLLEDDEVLRVGRLEVKVMHLPGHTPDHLGYLVGSNVFCGDSLFNTDVGTARCDFPSGDVHQLYASAQKLFSLPDAFRIYTGHDYVPPDSPRGPQACTTVAEQRSRNKHLRQDTPEDQFVDWRAKRDAGLGEPRLLHQALQFNVRGGHLPWKTEGGDRFMKVPLKVAAAGWVDGKV
;
A
#
# COMPACT_ATOMS: atom_id res chain seq x y z
N MET A 1 28.56 27.30 -27.12
CA MET A 1 28.95 26.10 -27.89
C MET A 1 27.83 25.08 -27.74
N LEU A 2 27.01 24.93 -28.78
CA LEU A 2 26.06 23.83 -28.93
C LEU A 2 26.84 22.64 -29.48
N THR A 3 26.83 21.49 -28.79
CA THR A 3 27.36 20.23 -29.31
C THR A 3 26.22 19.26 -29.56
N ALA A 4 26.07 18.87 -30.83
CA ALA A 4 25.11 17.92 -31.36
C ALA A 4 25.53 16.47 -31.06
N PHE A 5 24.56 15.57 -30.87
CA PHE A 5 24.76 14.12 -30.82
C PHE A 5 24.54 13.48 -32.22
N PRO A 6 25.24 12.39 -32.57
CA PRO A 6 25.21 11.82 -33.92
C PRO A 6 23.97 10.96 -34.20
N VAL A 7 23.55 10.93 -35.47
CA VAL A 7 22.50 10.08 -36.05
C VAL A 7 23.14 8.77 -36.53
N VAL A 8 22.58 7.60 -36.18
CA VAL A 8 22.98 6.29 -36.70
C VAL A 8 22.08 5.89 -37.87
N ALA A 9 22.67 5.51 -39.01
CA ALA A 9 21.97 5.03 -40.20
C ALA A 9 21.94 3.49 -40.28
N TYR A 10 20.91 2.93 -40.91
CA TYR A 10 20.73 1.49 -41.17
C TYR A 10 20.51 1.26 -42.67
N ASP A 11 21.10 0.20 -43.25
CA ASP A 11 20.76 -0.33 -44.57
C ASP A 11 19.83 -1.55 -44.42
N ALA A 12 18.83 -1.65 -45.29
CA ALA A 12 17.84 -2.74 -45.30
C ALA A 12 17.75 -3.38 -46.68
N ASP A 13 18.04 -4.68 -46.76
CA ASP A 13 17.80 -5.50 -47.96
C ASP A 13 16.56 -6.38 -47.77
N PHE A 14 15.67 -6.38 -48.75
CA PHE A 14 14.44 -7.17 -48.77
C PHE A 14 14.58 -8.35 -49.73
N THR A 15 14.31 -9.56 -49.24
CA THR A 15 14.08 -10.72 -50.12
C THR A 15 12.69 -11.30 -49.85
N SER A 16 11.89 -11.42 -50.90
CA SER A 16 10.51 -11.88 -50.83
C SER A 16 10.40 -13.37 -51.18
N HIS A 17 9.69 -14.14 -50.36
CA HIS A 17 9.20 -15.48 -50.67
C HIS A 17 7.69 -15.54 -50.41
N PRO A 18 6.93 -16.45 -51.07
CA PRO A 18 5.47 -16.32 -51.21
C PRO A 18 4.66 -16.38 -49.90
N HIS A 19 5.27 -16.73 -48.76
CA HIS A 19 4.56 -16.79 -47.48
C HIS A 19 5.22 -16.00 -46.33
N HIS A 20 6.41 -15.41 -46.50
CA HIS A 20 7.08 -14.60 -45.48
C HIS A 20 7.96 -13.48 -46.08
N THR A 21 8.02 -12.32 -45.41
CA THR A 21 9.01 -11.26 -45.67
C THR A 21 10.06 -11.31 -44.56
N MET A 22 11.31 -11.56 -44.90
CA MET A 22 12.42 -11.45 -43.95
C MET A 22 13.05 -10.06 -44.05
N LEU A 23 13.16 -9.37 -42.91
CA LEU A 23 13.94 -8.15 -42.79
C LEU A 23 15.24 -8.50 -42.04
N ALA A 24 16.37 -8.46 -42.73
CA ALA A 24 17.68 -8.61 -42.09
C ALA A 24 18.25 -7.22 -41.82
N ILE A 25 18.37 -6.84 -40.55
CA ILE A 25 19.04 -5.60 -40.15
C ILE A 25 20.45 -5.98 -39.67
N ARG A 26 21.48 -5.49 -40.33
CA ARG A 26 22.88 -5.69 -39.92
C ARG A 26 23.38 -4.47 -39.12
N PRO A 27 23.85 -4.63 -37.88
CA PRO A 27 24.64 -3.61 -37.22
C PRO A 27 26.07 -3.66 -37.77
N ILE A 28 26.65 -2.51 -38.13
CA ILE A 28 28.09 -2.43 -38.33
C ILE A 28 28.73 -2.31 -36.94
N ALA A 29 29.43 -3.37 -36.55
CA ALA A 29 30.38 -3.51 -35.45
C ALA A 29 29.88 -4.03 -34.07
N PHE A 30 30.45 -5.21 -33.73
CA PHE A 30 30.61 -5.90 -32.44
C PHE A 30 29.39 -6.29 -31.59
N GLY A 31 28.87 -7.49 -31.84
CA GLY A 31 28.02 -8.26 -30.91
C GLY A 31 27.09 -9.24 -31.65
N ALA A 32 27.02 -10.50 -31.20
CA ALA A 32 26.44 -11.64 -31.92
C ALA A 32 25.02 -11.45 -32.52
N PRO A 33 24.69 -12.12 -33.66
CA PRO A 33 23.40 -11.95 -34.34
C PRO A 33 22.24 -12.50 -33.51
N ARG A 34 21.18 -11.71 -33.34
CA ARG A 34 19.88 -12.17 -32.85
C ARG A 34 18.89 -12.21 -34.01
N SER A 35 18.39 -13.40 -34.33
CA SER A 35 17.34 -13.59 -35.34
C SER A 35 15.99 -13.11 -34.79
N LEU A 36 15.30 -12.22 -35.49
CA LEU A 36 13.93 -11.81 -35.17
C LEU A 36 12.97 -12.53 -36.13
N VAL A 37 12.03 -13.32 -35.60
CA VAL A 37 10.98 -13.98 -36.40
C VAL A 37 9.65 -13.27 -36.12
N LEU A 38 9.01 -12.73 -37.16
CA LEU A 38 7.68 -12.11 -37.09
C LEU A 38 6.65 -13.04 -37.74
N THR A 39 5.62 -13.44 -36.99
CA THR A 39 4.47 -14.19 -37.50
C THR A 39 3.24 -13.28 -37.66
N ARG A 40 2.48 -13.49 -38.74
CA ARG A 40 1.34 -12.64 -39.14
C ARG A 40 0.05 -13.10 -38.44
N GLY A 41 -0.58 -12.20 -37.67
CA GLY A 41 -1.94 -12.37 -37.13
C GLY A 41 -2.80 -11.13 -37.43
N PRO A 42 -4.14 -11.22 -37.43
CA PRO A 42 -4.99 -10.14 -37.89
C PRO A 42 -5.04 -9.02 -36.84
N ALA A 43 -4.57 -7.84 -37.25
CA ALA A 43 -4.63 -6.55 -36.55
C ALA A 43 -3.98 -6.50 -35.14
N ASN A 44 -2.64 -6.64 -35.09
CA ASN A 44 -1.71 -5.72 -34.40
C ASN A 44 -0.30 -6.33 -34.36
N MET A 45 0.72 -5.55 -34.74
CA MET A 45 2.12 -5.98 -34.76
C MET A 45 2.78 -5.70 -33.40
N MET A 46 3.25 -6.74 -32.70
CA MET A 46 4.00 -6.61 -31.45
C MET A 46 5.51 -6.75 -31.69
N ILE A 47 6.30 -5.78 -31.19
CA ILE A 47 7.76 -5.90 -31.07
C ILE A 47 8.08 -6.15 -29.60
N LYS A 48 8.81 -7.24 -29.27
CA LYS A 48 9.41 -7.42 -27.93
C LYS A 48 10.52 -6.39 -27.78
N GLY A 49 10.30 -5.34 -26.99
CA GLY A 49 11.29 -4.28 -26.76
C GLY A 49 10.76 -2.88 -26.44
N GLY A 50 9.45 -2.69 -26.24
CA GLY A 50 8.95 -1.54 -25.46
C GLY A 50 9.02 -0.15 -26.10
N ALA A 51 8.80 -0.02 -27.42
CA ALA A 51 8.48 1.28 -28.03
C ALA A 51 7.24 1.16 -28.93
N ARG A 52 6.22 2.00 -28.69
CA ARG A 52 5.04 2.15 -29.56
C ARG A 52 5.23 3.37 -30.46
N ALA A 53 5.15 3.18 -31.79
CA ALA A 53 4.97 4.27 -32.74
C ALA A 53 3.48 4.46 -33.01
N ILE A 54 2.94 5.67 -32.79
CA ILE A 54 1.57 6.03 -33.17
C ILE A 54 1.64 7.00 -34.35
N VAL A 55 1.02 6.61 -35.46
CA VAL A 55 0.79 7.48 -36.63
C VAL A 55 -0.51 8.25 -36.39
N ALA A 56 -0.47 9.58 -36.47
CA ALA A 56 -1.65 10.43 -36.38
C ALA A 56 -2.08 10.95 -37.78
N PRO A 57 -3.36 10.84 -38.15
CA PRO A 57 -3.94 11.67 -39.20
C PRO A 57 -5.01 12.64 -38.65
N GLY A 58 -4.81 13.95 -38.89
CA GLY A 58 -5.90 14.89 -39.15
C GLY A 58 -6.35 15.87 -38.05
N GLY A 59 -6.06 17.16 -38.27
CA GLY A 59 -7.09 18.22 -38.30
C GLY A 59 -7.59 18.86 -36.99
N PHE A 60 -7.21 20.12 -36.78
CA PHE A 60 -7.76 21.06 -35.78
C PHE A 60 -9.28 21.36 -35.95
N ARG A 61 -10.00 21.54 -34.84
CA ARG A 61 -11.14 22.47 -34.76
C ARG A 61 -11.42 22.96 -33.32
N LEU A 62 -11.40 24.28 -33.13
CA LEU A 62 -11.82 25.02 -31.94
C LEU A 62 -13.32 25.37 -32.03
N THR A 63 -14.09 25.18 -30.94
CA THR A 63 -15.40 25.83 -30.76
C THR A 63 -15.63 26.29 -29.33
N LYS A 64 -16.28 27.45 -29.22
CA LYS A 64 -16.38 28.39 -28.09
C LYS A 64 -17.26 27.92 -26.93
N ALA A 65 -16.94 28.50 -25.77
CA ALA A 65 -17.72 28.53 -24.53
C ALA A 65 -19.12 29.14 -24.70
N SER A 66 -20.08 28.63 -23.93
CA SER A 66 -21.30 29.37 -23.57
C SER A 66 -21.58 29.21 -22.07
N THR A 67 -21.68 30.35 -21.41
CA THR A 67 -22.03 30.52 -20.00
C THR A 67 -23.55 30.53 -19.87
N VAL A 68 -24.12 29.66 -19.04
CA VAL A 68 -25.54 29.73 -18.64
C VAL A 68 -25.60 30.04 -17.15
N ARG A 69 -25.98 31.28 -16.82
CA ARG A 69 -26.43 31.68 -15.48
C ARG A 69 -27.90 31.27 -15.31
N ARG A 70 -28.22 30.54 -14.24
CA ARG A 70 -29.59 30.48 -13.71
C ARG A 70 -29.56 30.82 -12.22
N THR A 71 -30.30 31.87 -11.88
CA THR A 71 -30.69 32.28 -10.53
C THR A 71 -31.91 31.47 -10.09
N PHE A 72 -31.90 30.99 -8.84
CA PHE A 72 -33.12 30.62 -8.11
C PHE A 72 -33.05 31.19 -6.70
N HIS A 73 -34.15 31.83 -6.28
CA HIS A 73 -34.36 32.34 -4.93
C HIS A 73 -35.13 31.32 -4.09
N SER A 74 -34.56 31.06 -2.90
CA SER A 74 -35.14 30.90 -1.56
C SER A 74 -36.48 30.19 -1.33
N SER A 75 -36.46 29.18 -0.45
CA SER A 75 -37.24 29.18 0.79
C SER A 75 -36.80 28.06 1.77
N SER A 76 -36.23 28.47 2.92
CA SER A 76 -36.50 28.05 4.34
C SER A 76 -36.71 26.56 4.68
N ILE A 77 -36.20 25.90 5.73
CA ILE A 77 -35.58 26.18 7.05
C ILE A 77 -34.98 24.84 7.51
N LEU A 78 -33.81 24.82 8.16
CA LEU A 78 -33.50 24.01 9.34
C LEU A 78 -32.14 24.48 9.92
N LYS A 79 -32.15 24.83 11.20
CA LYS A 79 -31.04 25.45 11.93
C LYS A 79 -29.97 24.40 12.23
N HIS A 80 -28.82 24.48 11.57
CA HIS A 80 -27.54 24.02 12.12
C HIS A 80 -26.62 25.23 12.20
N GLN A 81 -26.00 25.42 13.36
CA GLN A 81 -25.06 26.51 13.59
C GLN A 81 -23.89 26.42 12.60
N PRO A 82 -23.67 27.42 11.73
CA PRO A 82 -22.47 27.47 10.92
C PRO A 82 -21.28 27.91 11.79
N PHE A 83 -20.17 27.18 11.70
CA PHE A 83 -18.86 27.68 12.09
C PHE A 83 -18.58 28.95 11.27
N ASP A 84 -18.52 30.08 11.96
CA ASP A 84 -18.27 31.39 11.37
C ASP A 84 -16.76 31.55 11.14
N ILE A 85 -16.30 31.30 9.90
CA ILE A 85 -14.96 31.69 9.46
C ILE A 85 -15.10 33.00 8.68
N THR A 86 -15.39 34.10 9.38
CA THR A 86 -15.22 35.43 8.81
C THR A 86 -13.79 35.91 8.99
N LYS A 87 -13.10 36.04 7.85
CA LYS A 87 -12.03 37.01 7.55
C LYS A 87 -11.02 37.26 8.69
N GLY A 88 -10.15 36.27 8.91
CA GLY A 88 -8.77 36.54 9.30
C GLY A 88 -7.88 36.34 8.07
N ASN A 89 -7.05 37.32 7.72
CA ASN A 89 -5.89 37.09 6.85
C ASN A 89 -4.93 36.13 7.58
N SER A 90 -5.24 34.84 7.63
CA SER A 90 -4.23 33.82 7.87
C SER A 90 -3.56 33.57 6.54
N THR A 91 -2.30 33.98 6.40
CA THR A 91 -1.40 33.37 5.43
C THR A 91 -1.69 31.88 5.40
N MET A 92 -2.17 31.32 4.28
CA MET A 92 -2.29 29.87 4.14
C MET A 92 -0.91 29.33 4.50
N ALA A 93 -0.80 28.66 5.65
CA ALA A 93 0.41 27.95 5.98
C ALA A 93 0.63 27.00 4.81
N THR A 94 1.73 27.19 4.07
CA THR A 94 2.09 26.29 2.97
C THR A 94 2.18 24.90 3.56
N ILE A 95 1.24 24.02 3.19
CA ILE A 95 1.27 22.61 3.58
C ILE A 95 2.61 22.06 3.08
N ASN A 96 3.44 21.57 3.99
CA ASN A 96 4.72 20.99 3.63
C ASN A 96 4.47 19.59 3.05
N GLU A 97 4.51 19.47 1.72
CA GLU A 97 4.25 18.20 1.04
C GLU A 97 5.49 17.28 1.09
N PRO A 98 5.31 15.98 1.41
CA PRO A 98 6.40 15.03 1.47
C PRO A 98 6.85 14.56 0.07
N ILE A 99 8.06 14.01 0.01
CA ILE A 99 8.46 13.10 -1.08
C ILE A 99 7.99 11.70 -0.71
N ILE A 100 7.28 11.02 -1.62
CA ILE A 100 6.71 9.69 -1.38
C ILE A 100 7.29 8.70 -2.40
N HIS A 101 7.92 7.63 -1.90
CA HIS A 101 8.28 6.46 -2.69
C HIS A 101 7.29 5.35 -2.38
N SER A 102 6.60 4.84 -3.40
CA SER A 102 5.67 3.71 -3.29
C SER A 102 6.32 2.47 -3.86
N VAL A 103 6.50 1.44 -3.05
CA VAL A 103 7.19 0.19 -3.41
C VAL A 103 6.21 -0.97 -3.28
N PHE A 104 5.89 -1.62 -4.40
CA PHE A 104 4.95 -2.75 -4.43
C PHE A 104 5.69 -4.07 -4.23
N GLU A 105 5.28 -4.86 -3.24
CA GLU A 105 5.73 -6.23 -3.01
C GLU A 105 4.72 -7.22 -3.64
N PRO A 106 5.08 -7.92 -4.72
CA PRO A 106 4.13 -8.70 -5.50
C PRO A 106 3.68 -10.03 -4.87
N GLN A 107 4.41 -10.62 -3.91
CA GLN A 107 4.05 -11.92 -3.32
C GLN A 107 2.89 -11.82 -2.33
N THR A 108 2.73 -10.66 -1.69
CA THR A 108 1.71 -10.33 -0.71
C THR A 108 0.76 -9.24 -1.22
N SER A 109 1.12 -8.60 -2.34
CA SER A 109 0.41 -7.46 -2.95
C SER A 109 0.39 -6.23 -2.06
N THR A 110 1.38 -6.12 -1.17
CA THR A 110 1.53 -5.05 -0.18
C THR A 110 2.20 -3.84 -0.80
N TRP A 111 1.72 -2.65 -0.46
CA TRP A 111 2.42 -1.41 -0.69
C TRP A 111 3.19 -0.99 0.55
N GLN A 112 4.46 -0.68 0.32
CA GLN A 112 5.36 -0.13 1.32
C GLN A 112 5.67 1.31 0.93
N TYR A 113 5.84 2.19 1.91
CA TYR A 113 6.04 3.61 1.63
C TYR A 113 7.26 4.17 2.36
N ILE A 114 8.08 4.93 1.63
CA ILE A 114 9.05 5.86 2.23
C ILE A 114 8.48 7.27 2.08
N VAL A 115 8.30 7.97 3.19
CA VAL A 115 7.74 9.32 3.23
C VAL A 115 8.78 10.25 3.86
N ALA A 116 9.31 11.18 3.07
CA ALA A 116 10.47 11.98 3.47
C ALA A 116 10.18 13.48 3.39
N ASP A 117 10.73 14.22 4.35
CA ASP A 117 10.79 15.68 4.31
C ASP A 117 11.72 16.11 3.16
N PRO A 118 11.23 16.86 2.15
CA PRO A 118 12.07 17.32 1.05
C PRO A 118 13.25 18.17 1.52
N THR A 119 13.13 18.84 2.68
CA THR A 119 14.14 19.77 3.19
C THR A 119 15.18 19.09 4.07
N THR A 120 14.77 18.41 5.15
CA THR A 120 15.72 17.84 6.12
C THR A 120 16.17 16.44 5.77
N LYS A 121 15.50 15.78 4.81
CA LYS A 121 15.71 14.36 4.48
C LYS A 121 15.34 13.39 5.61
N ALA A 122 14.73 13.87 6.70
CA ALA A 122 14.12 12.99 7.69
C ALA A 122 12.97 12.21 7.06
N ALA A 123 12.85 10.92 7.35
CA ALA A 123 11.89 10.04 6.70
C ALA A 123 11.25 9.04 7.66
N VAL A 124 10.11 8.52 7.24
CA VAL A 124 9.48 7.34 7.83
C VAL A 124 9.34 6.25 6.77
N ILE A 125 9.35 5.00 7.23
CA ILE A 125 8.96 3.85 6.42
C ILE A 125 7.65 3.31 6.98
N ILE A 126 6.66 3.07 6.13
CA ILE A 126 5.32 2.60 6.49
C ILE A 126 5.10 1.20 5.91
N ASP A 127 4.62 0.29 6.75
CA ASP A 127 4.27 -1.11 6.45
C ASP A 127 5.37 -1.89 5.70
N PRO A 128 6.63 -1.93 6.21
CA PRO A 128 7.73 -2.61 5.52
C PRO A 128 7.59 -4.13 5.55
N VAL A 129 7.89 -4.80 4.45
CA VAL A 129 7.71 -6.26 4.29
C VAL A 129 9.02 -7.02 4.47
N LEU A 130 8.96 -8.09 5.27
CA LEU A 130 9.97 -9.14 5.36
C LEU A 130 9.52 -10.34 4.53
N ASP A 131 10.37 -10.80 3.62
CA ASP A 131 10.03 -11.91 2.72
C ASP A 131 9.87 -13.20 3.51
N TYR A 132 8.87 -14.01 3.16
CA TYR A 132 8.68 -15.32 3.78
C TYR A 132 8.25 -16.40 2.78
N ASP A 133 9.09 -17.43 2.67
CA ASP A 133 8.83 -18.62 1.86
C ASP A 133 8.17 -19.71 2.73
N LEU A 134 6.88 -19.95 2.51
CA LEU A 134 6.12 -21.00 3.18
C LEU A 134 6.67 -22.41 2.95
N ALA A 135 7.15 -22.70 1.74
CA ALA A 135 7.61 -24.04 1.39
C ALA A 135 8.93 -24.37 2.10
N ARG A 136 9.77 -23.36 2.32
CA ARG A 136 11.06 -23.49 3.00
C ARG A 136 11.02 -23.13 4.48
N ASN A 137 9.94 -22.52 4.95
CA ASN A 137 9.86 -21.87 6.26
C ASN A 137 11.01 -20.89 6.51
N ALA A 138 11.38 -20.13 5.48
CA ALA A 138 12.56 -19.28 5.48
C ALA A 138 12.20 -17.81 5.31
N VAL A 139 12.90 -16.94 6.04
CA VAL A 139 12.85 -15.49 5.83
C VAL A 139 13.98 -15.06 4.90
N SER A 140 13.71 -14.10 4.03
CA SER A 140 14.74 -13.33 3.32
C SER A 140 14.51 -11.83 3.49
N THR A 141 15.52 -11.04 3.13
CA THR A 141 15.54 -9.59 3.39
C THR A 141 15.56 -8.77 2.12
N THR A 142 15.40 -9.39 0.95
CA THR A 142 15.55 -8.73 -0.36
C THR A 142 14.61 -7.55 -0.49
N THR A 143 13.35 -7.70 -0.08
CA THR A 143 12.37 -6.60 -0.12
C THR A 143 12.76 -5.46 0.82
N ALA A 144 13.10 -5.78 2.07
CA ALA A 144 13.50 -4.79 3.07
C ALA A 144 14.81 -4.07 2.72
N ASP A 145 15.78 -4.80 2.15
CA ASP A 145 17.06 -4.23 1.69
C ASP A 145 16.85 -3.23 0.54
N GLY A 146 15.81 -3.44 -0.30
CA GLY A 146 15.41 -2.46 -1.33
C GLY A 146 14.94 -1.13 -0.74
N LEU A 147 14.27 -1.14 0.41
CA LEU A 147 13.89 0.08 1.12
C LEU A 147 15.11 0.80 1.71
N LEU A 148 16.07 0.06 2.27
CA LEU A 148 17.33 0.61 2.77
C LEU A 148 18.16 1.24 1.66
N ALA A 149 18.29 0.55 0.52
CA ALA A 149 18.99 1.07 -0.65
C ALA A 149 18.37 2.38 -1.14
N THR A 150 17.03 2.43 -1.22
CA THR A 150 16.31 3.66 -1.61
C THR A 150 16.58 4.79 -0.59
N ALA A 151 16.55 4.50 0.71
CA ALA A 151 16.83 5.51 1.74
C ALA A 151 18.27 6.04 1.65
N GLU A 152 19.26 5.17 1.44
CA GLU A 152 20.67 5.54 1.28
C GLU A 152 20.90 6.37 0.01
N GLU A 153 20.38 5.92 -1.14
CA GLU A 153 20.49 6.62 -2.42
C GLU A 153 19.92 8.05 -2.37
N GLN A 154 18.84 8.25 -1.61
CA GLN A 154 18.18 9.55 -1.46
C GLN A 154 18.75 10.39 -0.30
N GLY A 155 19.69 9.84 0.47
CA GLY A 155 20.29 10.48 1.65
C GLY A 155 19.29 10.72 2.77
N TYR A 156 18.34 9.80 2.98
CA TYR A 156 17.32 9.90 4.01
C TYR A 156 17.81 9.41 5.38
N THR A 157 17.38 10.11 6.42
CA THR A 157 17.49 9.66 7.82
C THR A 157 16.16 9.10 8.27
N VAL A 158 16.05 7.78 8.38
CA VAL A 158 14.81 7.13 8.82
C VAL A 158 14.67 7.28 10.34
N GLU A 159 13.64 8.02 10.78
CA GLU A 159 13.38 8.29 12.20
C GLU A 159 12.34 7.33 12.80
N TRP A 160 11.38 6.89 11.98
CA TRP A 160 10.29 6.02 12.43
C TRP A 160 9.98 4.93 11.41
N LEU A 161 9.63 3.76 11.95
CA LEU A 161 9.10 2.61 11.24
C LEU A 161 7.66 2.45 11.71
N LEU A 162 6.71 2.74 10.84
CA LEU A 162 5.30 2.87 11.20
C LEU A 162 4.52 1.67 10.65
N GLU A 163 3.74 1.04 11.52
CA GLU A 163 2.76 0.03 11.13
C GLU A 163 1.37 0.66 11.14
N THR A 164 0.60 0.47 10.08
CA THR A 164 -0.82 0.84 10.08
C THR A 164 -1.62 -0.08 10.99
N HIS A 165 -1.28 -1.37 11.05
CA HIS A 165 -1.92 -2.36 11.92
C HIS A 165 -1.06 -3.62 12.04
N ALA A 166 -1.43 -4.54 12.93
CA ALA A 166 -0.86 -5.88 12.94
C ALA A 166 -1.31 -6.70 11.71
N HIS A 167 -0.49 -6.66 10.64
CA HIS A 167 -0.77 -7.34 9.38
C HIS A 167 -0.90 -8.85 9.55
N ALA A 168 -1.62 -9.49 8.64
CA ALA A 168 -1.89 -10.93 8.67
C ALA A 168 -1.60 -11.65 7.35
N ASP A 169 -1.18 -10.90 6.36
CA ASP A 169 -0.88 -11.34 4.99
C ASP A 169 0.61 -11.33 4.69
N HIS A 170 1.41 -10.57 5.45
CA HIS A 170 2.88 -10.48 5.36
C HIS A 170 3.54 -10.34 6.73
N LEU A 171 4.84 -10.61 6.82
CA LEU A 171 5.66 -10.35 8.01
C LEU A 171 6.21 -8.93 7.92
N THR A 172 6.15 -8.15 8.99
CA THR A 172 6.82 -6.84 9.02
C THR A 172 8.34 -6.99 9.06
N ALA A 173 9.05 -6.12 8.33
CA ALA A 173 10.50 -5.95 8.41
C ALA A 173 10.95 -4.88 9.41
N ALA A 174 10.07 -4.29 10.22
CA ALA A 174 10.40 -3.17 11.10
C ALA A 174 11.63 -3.45 12.01
N ALA A 175 11.63 -4.54 12.78
CA ALA A 175 12.78 -4.89 13.63
C ALA A 175 14.08 -5.13 12.83
N TYR A 176 13.98 -5.72 11.63
CA TYR A 176 15.13 -5.91 10.76
C TYR A 176 15.71 -4.58 10.28
N LEU A 177 14.85 -3.68 9.79
CA LEU A 177 15.23 -2.35 9.32
C LEU A 177 15.85 -1.53 10.45
N GLN A 178 15.24 -1.53 11.63
CA GLN A 178 15.79 -0.86 12.82
C GLN A 178 17.21 -1.32 13.11
N HIS A 179 17.42 -2.65 13.18
CA HIS A 179 18.74 -3.22 13.44
C HIS A 179 19.76 -2.88 12.37
N ARG A 180 19.37 -2.94 11.08
CA ARG A 180 20.26 -2.61 9.95
C ARG A 180 20.63 -1.13 9.93
N LEU A 181 19.67 -0.23 10.17
CA LEU A 181 19.92 1.21 10.26
C LEU A 181 20.90 1.53 11.38
N GLU A 182 20.72 0.94 12.57
CA GLU A 182 21.66 1.08 13.70
C GLU A 182 23.05 0.55 13.34
N ALA A 183 23.15 -0.63 12.70
CA ALA A 183 24.42 -1.20 12.26
C ALA A 183 25.14 -0.34 11.20
N MET A 184 24.38 0.44 10.43
CA MET A 184 24.90 1.44 9.48
C MET A 184 25.29 2.77 10.16
N GLY A 185 25.17 2.87 11.49
CA GLY A 185 25.54 4.06 12.26
C GLY A 185 24.44 5.13 12.37
N ASN A 186 23.21 4.82 11.97
CA ASN A 186 22.08 5.72 12.15
C ASN A 186 21.60 5.71 13.60
N LYS A 187 20.92 6.79 14.01
CA LYS A 187 20.15 6.79 15.26
C LYS A 187 19.07 5.70 15.16
N LYS A 188 18.81 5.00 16.28
CA LYS A 188 17.71 4.04 16.40
C LYS A 188 16.39 4.66 15.92
N ALA A 189 15.85 4.13 14.82
CA ALA A 189 14.54 4.47 14.31
C ALA A 189 13.46 3.81 15.17
N GLY A 190 12.45 4.53 15.64
CA GLY A 190 11.45 3.95 16.54
C GLY A 190 10.40 3.12 15.78
N ILE A 191 10.12 1.89 16.24
CA ILE A 191 9.03 1.06 15.71
C ILE A 191 7.73 1.47 16.40
N CYS A 192 6.74 1.89 15.61
CA CYS A 192 5.50 2.48 16.10
C CYS A 192 4.26 1.76 15.54
N ILE A 193 3.22 1.66 16.37
CA ILE A 193 1.92 1.12 16.00
C ILE A 193 0.82 1.73 16.89
N GLY A 194 -0.45 1.59 16.54
CA GLY A 194 -1.55 2.08 17.36
C GLY A 194 -1.63 1.43 18.73
N LYS A 195 -1.94 2.22 19.77
CA LYS A 195 -1.98 1.76 21.17
C LYS A 195 -2.84 0.54 21.46
N ARG A 196 -3.85 0.30 20.62
CA ARG A 196 -4.78 -0.84 20.76
C ARG A 196 -4.15 -2.17 20.31
N ILE A 197 -2.90 -2.15 19.82
CA ILE A 197 -2.08 -3.35 19.58
C ILE A 197 -2.01 -4.25 20.81
N VAL A 198 -2.08 -3.70 22.02
CA VAL A 198 -2.01 -4.47 23.28
C VAL A 198 -3.08 -5.56 23.32
N GLY A 199 -4.33 -5.25 22.95
CA GLY A 199 -5.41 -6.24 22.91
C GLY A 199 -5.23 -7.29 21.80
N VAL A 200 -4.65 -6.89 20.67
CA VAL A 200 -4.32 -7.78 19.56
C VAL A 200 -3.20 -8.75 19.97
N GLN A 201 -2.14 -8.23 20.60
CA GLN A 201 -1.04 -9.00 21.16
C GLN A 201 -1.52 -10.01 22.20
N GLU A 202 -2.31 -9.60 23.19
CA GLU A 202 -2.83 -10.51 24.23
C GLU A 202 -3.63 -11.67 23.63
N ARG A 203 -4.51 -11.37 22.66
CA ARG A 203 -5.33 -12.36 21.96
C ARG A 203 -4.47 -13.38 21.22
N PHE A 204 -3.55 -12.91 20.39
CA PHE A 204 -2.77 -13.80 19.53
C PHE A 204 -1.62 -14.46 20.26
N ALA A 205 -1.06 -13.83 21.29
CA ALA A 205 -0.13 -14.47 22.20
C ALA A 205 -0.78 -15.67 22.90
N LYS A 206 -2.03 -15.53 23.36
CA LYS A 206 -2.80 -16.67 23.89
C LYS A 206 -3.02 -17.75 22.83
N ARG A 207 -3.41 -17.37 21.60
CA ARG A 207 -3.68 -18.32 20.51
C ARG A 207 -2.45 -19.14 20.11
N TYR A 208 -1.29 -18.51 20.04
CA TYR A 208 -0.05 -19.14 19.56
C TYR A 208 0.89 -19.54 20.70
N GLY A 209 0.47 -19.36 21.96
CA GLY A 209 1.29 -19.63 23.14
C GLY A 209 2.63 -18.90 23.08
N ILE A 210 2.59 -17.59 22.84
CA ILE A 210 3.73 -16.67 22.86
C ILE A 210 3.88 -16.15 24.29
N GLU A 211 5.08 -16.18 24.83
CA GLU A 211 5.31 -15.70 26.19
C GLU A 211 5.19 -14.18 26.29
N GLY A 212 4.65 -13.70 27.42
CA GLY A 212 4.44 -12.28 27.69
C GLY A 212 5.63 -11.38 27.31
N PRO A 213 6.86 -11.69 27.77
CA PRO A 213 8.01 -10.83 27.50
C PRO A 213 8.44 -10.80 26.02
N GLU A 214 8.04 -11.76 25.17
CA GLU A 214 8.39 -11.75 23.75
C GLU A 214 7.70 -10.63 22.96
N TYR A 215 6.52 -10.18 23.39
CA TYR A 215 5.73 -9.19 22.64
C TYR A 215 5.51 -7.87 23.38
N ARG A 216 5.53 -7.85 24.73
CA ARG A 216 5.14 -6.65 25.50
C ARG A 216 6.04 -5.43 25.26
N ALA A 217 7.28 -5.62 24.85
CA ALA A 217 8.25 -4.56 24.56
C ALA A 217 8.62 -4.49 23.06
N ALA A 218 7.78 -5.03 22.19
CA ALA A 218 8.06 -5.14 20.76
C ALA A 218 7.99 -3.82 19.98
N PHE A 219 7.30 -2.81 20.51
CA PHE A 219 7.13 -1.51 19.87
C PHE A 219 7.75 -0.44 20.76
N ASP A 220 8.56 0.46 20.17
CA ASP A 220 9.19 1.55 20.90
C ASP A 220 8.18 2.64 21.27
N ARG A 221 7.10 2.78 20.50
CA ARG A 221 6.02 3.75 20.76
C ARG A 221 4.65 3.20 20.38
N LEU A 222 3.71 3.38 21.30
CA LEU A 222 2.29 3.15 21.07
C LEU A 222 1.62 4.48 20.77
N LEU A 223 1.01 4.59 19.59
CA LEU A 223 0.48 5.83 19.07
C LEU A 223 -0.97 6.07 19.53
N GLU A 224 -1.23 7.30 19.94
CA GLU A 224 -2.53 7.81 20.37
C GLU A 224 -3.34 8.36 19.20
N ASP A 225 -4.66 8.42 19.38
CA ASP A 225 -5.56 9.00 18.37
C ASP A 225 -5.25 10.49 18.23
N ASP A 226 -5.17 10.99 16.98
CA ASP A 226 -4.87 12.38 16.65
C ASP A 226 -3.48 12.88 17.11
N GLU A 227 -2.61 11.98 17.58
CA GLU A 227 -1.20 12.29 17.88
C GLU A 227 -0.46 12.80 16.63
N VAL A 228 0.46 13.74 16.83
CA VAL A 228 1.30 14.29 15.76
C VAL A 228 2.76 13.93 16.01
N LEU A 229 3.33 13.15 15.08
CA LEU A 229 4.75 12.86 15.04
C LEU A 229 5.45 13.90 14.16
N ARG A 230 6.57 14.45 14.65
CA ARG A 230 7.42 15.32 13.83
C ARG A 230 8.51 14.49 13.17
N VAL A 231 8.68 14.72 11.86
CA VAL A 231 9.70 14.08 11.02
C VAL A 231 10.36 15.18 10.20
N GLY A 232 11.49 15.68 10.69
CA GLY A 232 12.02 16.95 10.20
C GLY A 232 11.02 18.09 10.36
N ARG A 233 10.58 18.68 9.24
CA ARG A 233 9.54 19.72 9.15
C ARG A 233 8.17 19.17 8.76
N LEU A 234 8.03 17.86 8.57
CA LEU A 234 6.73 17.23 8.33
C LEU A 234 6.02 16.97 9.66
N GLU A 235 4.70 17.09 9.62
CA GLU A 235 3.80 16.62 10.66
C GLU A 235 3.07 15.39 10.14
N VAL A 236 3.24 14.27 10.83
CA VAL A 236 2.53 13.02 10.56
C VAL A 236 1.43 12.91 11.60
N LYS A 237 0.19 13.18 11.20
CA LYS A 237 -0.98 13.08 12.07
C LYS A 237 -1.52 11.65 12.04
N VAL A 238 -1.63 11.05 13.22
CA VAL A 238 -2.22 9.73 13.44
C VAL A 238 -3.75 9.81 13.33
N MET A 239 -4.34 8.96 12.51
CA MET A 239 -5.78 8.82 12.36
C MET A 239 -6.18 7.42 12.80
N HIS A 240 -6.92 7.27 13.90
CA HIS A 240 -7.54 5.97 14.21
C HIS A 240 -8.61 5.65 13.17
N LEU A 241 -8.46 4.50 12.50
CA LEU A 241 -9.29 4.02 11.38
C LEU A 241 -9.70 2.55 11.60
N PRO A 242 -10.34 2.21 12.74
CA PRO A 242 -10.66 0.83 13.06
C PRO A 242 -11.67 0.22 12.09
N GLY A 243 -11.73 -1.10 12.10
CA GLY A 243 -12.77 -1.87 11.44
C GLY A 243 -12.24 -3.12 10.76
N HIS A 244 -11.10 -3.00 10.06
CA HIS A 244 -10.34 -4.17 9.63
C HIS A 244 -9.73 -4.88 10.85
N THR A 245 -9.01 -4.12 11.68
CA THR A 245 -8.54 -4.51 13.00
C THR A 245 -8.79 -3.37 14.00
N PRO A 246 -8.82 -3.64 15.32
CA PRO A 246 -9.06 -2.59 16.32
C PRO A 246 -7.88 -1.63 16.51
N ASP A 247 -6.65 -2.05 16.19
CA ASP A 247 -5.41 -1.27 16.26
C ASP A 247 -5.12 -0.43 15.03
N HIS A 248 -5.97 -0.54 13.99
CA HIS A 248 -5.75 0.08 12.70
C HIS A 248 -5.66 1.62 12.75
N LEU A 249 -4.58 2.14 12.16
CA LEU A 249 -4.26 3.54 11.99
C LEU A 249 -4.14 3.89 10.50
N GLY A 250 -4.36 5.17 10.21
CA GLY A 250 -3.80 5.84 9.05
C GLY A 250 -2.88 6.99 9.45
N TYR A 251 -2.04 7.40 8.51
CA TYR A 251 -1.06 8.47 8.70
C TYR A 251 -1.32 9.59 7.69
N LEU A 252 -1.71 10.78 8.16
CA LEU A 252 -1.91 11.96 7.33
C LEU A 252 -0.65 12.82 7.32
N VAL A 253 -0.08 13.04 6.14
CA VAL A 253 1.14 13.83 5.91
C VAL A 253 0.93 14.76 4.71
N GLY A 254 0.87 16.06 4.98
CA GLY A 254 0.49 17.04 3.95
C GLY A 254 -0.92 16.73 3.41
N SER A 255 -1.04 16.60 2.09
CA SER A 255 -2.31 16.24 1.41
C SER A 255 -2.45 14.73 1.13
N ASN A 256 -1.76 13.87 1.90
CA ASN A 256 -1.65 12.43 1.65
C ASN A 256 -2.00 11.64 2.91
N VAL A 257 -2.90 10.66 2.80
CA VAL A 257 -3.24 9.73 3.89
C VAL A 257 -2.86 8.31 3.50
N PHE A 258 -2.02 7.67 4.31
CA PHE A 258 -1.70 6.25 4.22
C PHE A 258 -2.71 5.50 5.07
N CYS A 259 -3.70 4.86 4.45
CA CYS A 259 -4.87 4.33 5.16
C CYS A 259 -4.80 2.82 5.42
N GLY A 260 -3.65 2.16 5.18
CA GLY A 260 -3.49 0.71 5.31
C GLY A 260 -4.67 -0.06 4.71
N ASP A 261 -5.11 -1.09 5.41
CA ASP A 261 -6.29 -1.89 5.06
C ASP A 261 -7.61 -1.28 5.55
N SER A 262 -7.91 -0.06 5.10
CA SER A 262 -9.24 0.54 5.25
C SER A 262 -9.96 0.57 3.90
N LEU A 263 -9.46 1.40 2.98
CA LEU A 263 -9.92 1.51 1.60
C LEU A 263 -8.86 0.97 0.66
N PHE A 264 -9.26 0.15 -0.31
CA PHE A 264 -8.43 -0.25 -1.43
C PHE A 264 -8.72 0.65 -2.65
N ASN A 265 -8.00 0.44 -3.76
CA ASN A 265 -8.32 1.12 -5.02
C ASN A 265 -9.80 0.95 -5.39
N THR A 266 -10.37 1.94 -6.07
CA THR A 266 -11.83 2.03 -6.30
C THR A 266 -12.45 0.79 -6.94
N ASP A 267 -11.72 0.04 -7.76
CA ASP A 267 -12.15 -1.20 -8.40
C ASP A 267 -12.03 -2.46 -7.51
N VAL A 268 -11.23 -2.36 -6.44
CA VAL A 268 -11.05 -3.39 -5.40
C VAL A 268 -12.00 -3.15 -4.23
N GLY A 269 -12.20 -1.91 -3.80
CA GLY A 269 -13.19 -1.49 -2.81
C GLY A 269 -12.64 -1.31 -1.39
N THR A 270 -12.93 -2.25 -0.48
CA THR A 270 -12.70 -2.13 0.98
C THR A 270 -12.16 -3.42 1.55
N ALA A 271 -11.45 -3.31 2.68
CA ALA A 271 -10.93 -4.43 3.44
C ALA A 271 -12.04 -5.33 4.02
N ARG A 272 -11.63 -6.51 4.50
CA ARG A 272 -12.46 -7.49 5.24
C ARG A 272 -12.57 -7.09 6.72
N CYS A 273 -13.62 -7.51 7.41
CA CYS A 273 -13.86 -7.20 8.83
C CYS A 273 -14.00 -8.44 9.73
N ASP A 274 -13.73 -9.63 9.21
CA ASP A 274 -13.85 -10.91 9.92
C ASP A 274 -12.56 -11.34 10.65
N PHE A 275 -11.55 -10.47 10.69
CA PHE A 275 -10.47 -10.63 11.66
C PHE A 275 -11.03 -10.65 13.08
N PRO A 276 -10.40 -11.36 14.03
CA PRO A 276 -10.82 -11.29 15.43
C PRO A 276 -10.89 -9.83 15.93
N SER A 277 -12.09 -9.39 16.32
CA SER A 277 -12.41 -8.01 16.70
C SER A 277 -12.39 -6.97 15.57
N GLY A 278 -12.45 -7.40 14.32
CA GLY A 278 -12.89 -6.55 13.21
C GLY A 278 -14.38 -6.20 13.35
N ASP A 279 -14.75 -5.06 12.80
CA ASP A 279 -16.07 -4.46 12.96
C ASP A 279 -16.43 -3.66 11.71
N VAL A 280 -17.50 -4.09 11.05
CA VAL A 280 -17.95 -3.50 9.78
C VAL A 280 -18.57 -2.11 9.93
N HIS A 281 -19.20 -1.82 11.08
CA HIS A 281 -19.72 -0.47 11.37
C HIS A 281 -18.56 0.50 11.58
N GLN A 282 -17.52 0.06 12.28
CA GLN A 282 -16.30 0.85 12.45
C GLN A 282 -15.58 1.07 11.12
N LEU A 283 -15.50 0.06 10.25
CA LEU A 283 -14.91 0.24 8.91
C LEU A 283 -15.68 1.28 8.09
N TYR A 284 -17.02 1.23 8.14
CA TYR A 284 -17.87 2.24 7.49
C TYR A 284 -17.59 3.64 8.05
N ALA A 285 -17.56 3.80 9.37
CA ALA A 285 -17.26 5.08 10.01
C ALA A 285 -15.86 5.61 9.66
N SER A 286 -14.86 4.73 9.60
CA SER A 286 -13.49 5.04 9.17
C SER A 286 -13.43 5.50 7.71
N ALA A 287 -14.18 4.86 6.82
CA ALA A 287 -14.31 5.29 5.44
C ALA A 287 -14.99 6.67 5.32
N GLN A 288 -16.04 6.94 6.10
CA GLN A 288 -16.67 8.27 6.14
C GLN A 288 -15.71 9.35 6.66
N LYS A 289 -14.87 9.02 7.65
CA LYS A 289 -13.80 9.90 8.14
C LYS A 289 -12.80 10.21 7.02
N LEU A 290 -12.38 9.22 6.23
CA LEU A 290 -11.52 9.44 5.05
C LEU A 290 -12.22 10.29 3.97
N PHE A 291 -13.52 10.08 3.73
CA PHE A 291 -14.31 10.86 2.78
C PHE A 291 -14.55 12.32 3.20
N SER A 292 -14.36 12.64 4.47
CA SER A 292 -14.46 14.01 4.98
C SER A 292 -13.22 14.88 4.67
N LEU A 293 -12.12 14.25 4.21
CA LEU A 293 -10.92 14.96 3.77
C LEU A 293 -11.19 15.73 2.45
N PRO A 294 -10.37 16.74 2.11
CA PRO A 294 -10.53 17.48 0.87
C PRO A 294 -10.42 16.57 -0.37
N ASP A 295 -11.22 16.85 -1.40
CA ASP A 295 -11.36 16.03 -2.61
C ASP A 295 -10.03 15.69 -3.31
N ALA A 296 -9.07 16.63 -3.28
CA ALA A 296 -7.76 16.48 -3.90
C ALA A 296 -6.76 15.64 -3.09
N PHE A 297 -7.08 15.30 -1.83
CA PHE A 297 -6.19 14.52 -1.00
C PHE A 297 -6.05 13.11 -1.56
N ARG A 298 -4.84 12.55 -1.43
CA ARG A 298 -4.49 11.23 -1.94
C ARG A 298 -4.61 10.21 -0.81
N ILE A 299 -5.32 9.12 -1.09
CA ILE A 299 -5.47 7.96 -0.20
C ILE A 299 -4.57 6.85 -0.73
N TYR A 300 -3.52 6.54 0.03
CA TYR A 300 -2.55 5.47 -0.21
C TYR A 300 -2.98 4.21 0.52
N THR A 301 -3.08 3.10 -0.22
CA THR A 301 -3.68 1.84 0.22
C THR A 301 -2.63 0.84 0.74
N GLY A 302 -2.94 0.04 1.75
CA GLY A 302 -2.03 -1.02 2.21
C GLY A 302 -1.78 -2.11 1.17
N HIS A 303 -2.79 -2.43 0.36
CA HIS A 303 -2.72 -3.48 -0.65
C HIS A 303 -3.34 -3.08 -1.98
N ASP A 304 -2.94 -3.77 -3.04
CA ASP A 304 -3.61 -3.68 -4.34
C ASP A 304 -3.73 -5.03 -5.05
N TYR A 305 -4.93 -5.61 -4.97
CA TYR A 305 -5.29 -6.84 -5.66
C TYR A 305 -5.86 -6.53 -7.03
N VAL A 306 -4.98 -6.23 -7.99
CA VAL A 306 -5.36 -5.88 -9.37
C VAL A 306 -6.28 -6.98 -9.94
N PRO A 307 -7.54 -6.66 -10.31
CA PRO A 307 -8.43 -7.65 -10.90
C PRO A 307 -7.80 -8.26 -12.17
N PRO A 308 -7.92 -9.58 -12.42
CA PRO A 308 -7.24 -10.24 -13.55
C PRO A 308 -7.53 -9.60 -14.92
N ASP A 309 -8.73 -9.07 -15.12
CA ASP A 309 -9.16 -8.43 -16.36
C ASP A 309 -8.89 -6.92 -16.40
N SER A 310 -8.24 -6.37 -15.37
CA SER A 310 -7.97 -4.94 -15.28
C SER A 310 -6.76 -4.57 -16.15
N PRO A 311 -6.87 -3.55 -17.02
CA PRO A 311 -5.75 -3.13 -17.87
C PRO A 311 -4.67 -2.33 -17.11
N ARG A 312 -4.86 -2.08 -15.81
CA ARG A 312 -3.94 -1.29 -14.98
C ARG A 312 -2.88 -2.18 -14.34
N GLY A 313 -1.70 -1.61 -14.11
CA GLY A 313 -0.74 -2.19 -13.17
C GLY A 313 -1.11 -1.88 -11.71
N PRO A 314 -0.24 -2.28 -10.75
CA PRO A 314 -0.38 -1.88 -9.36
C PRO A 314 -0.49 -0.36 -9.23
N GLN A 315 -1.46 0.09 -8.43
CA GLN A 315 -1.73 1.49 -8.17
C GLN A 315 -1.67 1.75 -6.67
N ALA A 316 -0.78 2.65 -6.25
CA ALA A 316 -0.53 2.92 -4.83
C ALA A 316 -1.59 3.78 -4.16
N CYS A 317 -2.32 4.60 -4.92
CA CYS A 317 -3.27 5.55 -4.35
C CYS A 317 -4.33 6.02 -5.34
N THR A 318 -5.39 6.58 -4.76
CA THR A 318 -6.52 7.25 -5.43
C THR A 318 -6.79 8.57 -4.72
N THR A 319 -7.67 9.40 -5.25
CA THR A 319 -8.12 10.63 -4.57
C THR A 319 -9.35 10.39 -3.73
N VAL A 320 -9.59 11.25 -2.73
CA VAL A 320 -10.84 11.26 -1.96
C VAL A 320 -12.06 11.37 -2.90
N ALA A 321 -12.00 12.25 -3.91
CA ALA A 321 -13.07 12.41 -4.88
C ALA A 321 -13.39 11.12 -5.67
N GLU A 322 -12.35 10.40 -6.11
CA GLU A 322 -12.51 9.11 -6.79
C GLU A 322 -13.13 8.06 -5.86
N GLN A 323 -12.67 7.99 -4.61
CA GLN A 323 -13.20 7.04 -3.64
C GLN A 323 -14.68 7.29 -3.34
N ARG A 324 -15.05 8.55 -3.06
CA ARG A 324 -16.44 8.96 -2.80
C ARG A 324 -17.39 8.58 -3.94
N SER A 325 -16.93 8.71 -5.18
CA SER A 325 -17.78 8.55 -6.38
C SER A 325 -17.73 7.16 -7.01
N ARG A 326 -16.63 6.41 -6.84
CA ARG A 326 -16.34 5.21 -7.64
C ARG A 326 -15.95 3.98 -6.84
N ASN A 327 -15.78 4.06 -5.51
CA ASN A 327 -15.45 2.86 -4.73
C ASN A 327 -16.54 1.78 -4.93
N LYS A 328 -16.11 0.59 -5.36
CA LYS A 328 -16.97 -0.52 -5.75
C LYS A 328 -17.86 -1.03 -4.62
N HIS A 329 -17.40 -0.94 -3.38
CA HIS A 329 -18.13 -1.47 -2.22
C HIS A 329 -18.86 -0.36 -1.46
N LEU A 330 -18.23 0.81 -1.33
CA LEU A 330 -18.68 1.87 -0.43
C LEU A 330 -18.44 3.26 -1.05
N ARG A 331 -19.44 3.77 -1.78
CA ARG A 331 -19.47 5.18 -2.20
C ARG A 331 -19.98 6.05 -1.07
N GLN A 332 -19.79 7.37 -1.16
CA GLN A 332 -20.25 8.29 -0.13
C GLN A 332 -21.78 8.22 0.12
N ASP A 333 -22.55 7.94 -0.92
CA ASP A 333 -24.01 7.84 -0.88
C ASP A 333 -24.53 6.45 -0.51
N THR A 334 -23.64 5.48 -0.29
CA THR A 334 -24.02 4.11 0.09
C THR A 334 -24.51 4.11 1.54
N PRO A 335 -25.76 3.70 1.83
CA PRO A 335 -26.27 3.58 3.18
C PRO A 335 -25.47 2.57 4.01
N GLU A 336 -25.31 2.84 5.31
CA GLU A 336 -24.52 2.00 6.23
C GLU A 336 -25.06 0.57 6.31
N ASP A 337 -26.37 0.40 6.45
CA ASP A 337 -27.03 -0.91 6.52
C ASP A 337 -26.77 -1.76 5.27
N GLN A 338 -26.84 -1.15 4.09
CA GLN A 338 -26.51 -1.81 2.83
C GLN A 338 -25.05 -2.27 2.79
N PHE A 339 -24.12 -1.42 3.21
CA PHE A 339 -22.69 -1.77 3.25
C PHE A 339 -22.41 -2.89 4.25
N VAL A 340 -22.98 -2.79 5.45
CA VAL A 340 -22.83 -3.77 6.53
C VAL A 340 -23.31 -5.15 6.09
N ASP A 341 -24.53 -5.22 5.53
CA ASP A 341 -25.10 -6.48 5.03
C ASP A 341 -24.25 -7.10 3.92
N TRP A 342 -23.79 -6.27 2.98
CA TRP A 342 -22.98 -6.74 1.86
C TRP A 342 -21.61 -7.24 2.33
N ARG A 343 -20.94 -6.51 3.22
CA ARG A 343 -19.61 -6.83 3.71
C ARG A 343 -19.61 -8.09 4.57
N ALA A 344 -20.60 -8.25 5.45
CA ALA A 344 -20.78 -9.44 6.27
C ALA A 344 -20.99 -10.70 5.41
N LYS A 345 -21.84 -10.60 4.35
CA LYS A 345 -22.03 -11.70 3.39
C LYS A 345 -20.75 -12.04 2.63
N ARG A 346 -19.99 -11.03 2.22
CA ARG A 346 -18.73 -11.25 1.51
C ARG A 346 -17.69 -11.91 2.41
N ASP A 347 -17.55 -11.45 3.66
CA ASP A 347 -16.57 -11.98 4.61
C ASP A 347 -16.82 -13.46 4.93
N ALA A 348 -18.08 -13.87 5.07
CA ALA A 348 -18.45 -15.28 5.28
C ALA A 348 -18.01 -16.23 4.15
N GLY A 349 -17.73 -15.69 2.95
CA GLY A 349 -17.25 -16.46 1.80
C GLY A 349 -15.73 -16.41 1.59
N LEU A 350 -14.97 -15.67 2.40
CA LEU A 350 -13.52 -15.53 2.22
C LEU A 350 -12.74 -16.64 2.92
N GLY A 351 -11.67 -17.10 2.26
CA GLY A 351 -10.66 -17.94 2.91
C GLY A 351 -9.79 -17.15 3.90
N GLU A 352 -9.10 -17.87 4.78
CA GLU A 352 -8.04 -17.30 5.63
C GLU A 352 -6.89 -16.78 4.75
N PRO A 353 -6.24 -15.65 5.11
CA PRO A 353 -5.03 -15.20 4.42
C PRO A 353 -3.94 -16.27 4.43
N ARG A 354 -3.19 -16.35 3.34
CA ARG A 354 -2.17 -17.39 3.10
C ARG A 354 -1.10 -17.44 4.21
N LEU A 355 -0.71 -16.29 4.76
CA LEU A 355 0.32 -16.16 5.79
C LEU A 355 -0.24 -15.85 7.19
N LEU A 356 -1.56 -16.03 7.40
CA LEU A 356 -2.26 -15.63 8.63
C LEU A 356 -1.52 -15.99 9.92
N HIS A 357 -1.07 -17.24 10.03
CA HIS A 357 -0.46 -17.73 11.26
C HIS A 357 0.97 -17.21 11.44
N GLN A 358 1.75 -17.14 10.38
CA GLN A 358 3.14 -16.71 10.41
C GLN A 358 3.22 -15.19 10.64
N ALA A 359 2.46 -14.42 9.86
CA ALA A 359 2.38 -12.97 9.97
C ALA A 359 1.98 -12.54 11.38
N LEU A 360 0.87 -13.03 11.92
CA LEU A 360 0.40 -12.60 13.24
C LEU A 360 1.39 -12.93 14.37
N GLN A 361 2.10 -14.06 14.30
CA GLN A 361 3.12 -14.38 15.30
C GLN A 361 4.33 -13.44 15.23
N PHE A 362 4.69 -13.01 14.03
CA PHE A 362 5.80 -12.11 13.81
C PHE A 362 5.45 -10.66 14.15
N ASN A 363 4.26 -10.23 13.75
CA ASN A 363 3.85 -8.84 13.77
C ASN A 363 3.40 -8.39 15.16
N VAL A 364 2.84 -9.30 15.99
CA VAL A 364 2.63 -9.02 17.42
C VAL A 364 3.95 -8.84 18.18
N ARG A 365 5.06 -9.33 17.63
CA ARG A 365 6.42 -9.09 18.13
C ARG A 365 7.11 -7.92 17.43
N GLY A 366 6.39 -7.04 16.72
CA GLY A 366 7.00 -5.86 16.06
C GLY A 366 8.06 -6.22 15.02
N GLY A 367 8.01 -7.43 14.47
CA GLY A 367 9.03 -7.95 13.57
C GLY A 367 10.20 -8.67 14.25
N HIS A 368 10.24 -8.74 15.58
CA HIS A 368 11.27 -9.50 16.28
C HIS A 368 11.08 -11.01 16.10
N LEU A 369 12.20 -11.71 15.88
CA LEU A 369 12.22 -13.16 15.74
C LEU A 369 11.72 -13.86 17.02
N PRO A 370 10.89 -14.92 16.92
CA PRO A 370 10.53 -15.76 18.07
C PRO A 370 11.76 -16.28 18.78
N TRP A 371 11.77 -16.37 20.11
CA TRP A 371 12.95 -16.86 20.85
C TRP A 371 13.44 -18.23 20.40
N LYS A 372 14.74 -18.46 20.58
CA LYS A 372 15.33 -19.78 20.33
C LYS A 372 14.88 -20.76 21.41
N THR A 373 14.59 -21.99 21.00
CA THR A 373 14.45 -23.11 21.94
C THR A 373 15.81 -23.50 22.51
N GLU A 374 15.82 -24.40 23.50
CA GLU A 374 17.05 -25.00 24.03
C GLU A 374 17.90 -25.65 22.91
N GLY A 375 17.25 -26.21 21.89
CA GLY A 375 17.91 -26.77 20.70
C GLY A 375 18.47 -25.74 19.72
N GLY A 376 18.24 -24.44 19.94
CA GLY A 376 18.78 -23.34 19.11
C GLY A 376 17.88 -22.93 17.93
N ASP A 377 16.82 -23.68 17.65
CA ASP A 377 15.85 -23.43 16.59
C ASP A 377 14.81 -22.39 17.02
N ARG A 378 14.13 -21.79 16.02
CA ARG A 378 12.97 -20.90 16.24
C ARG A 378 11.75 -21.53 15.61
N PHE A 379 10.62 -21.50 16.31
CA PHE A 379 9.38 -22.13 15.83
C PHE A 379 8.23 -21.13 15.77
N MET A 380 7.36 -21.35 14.80
CA MET A 380 6.02 -20.78 14.73
C MET A 380 5.02 -21.90 14.93
N LYS A 381 3.93 -21.61 15.66
CA LYS A 381 2.87 -22.59 15.92
C LYS A 381 1.72 -22.35 14.96
N VAL A 382 1.27 -23.40 14.28
CA VAL A 382 0.10 -23.36 13.41
C VAL A 382 -1.00 -24.20 14.06
N PRO A 383 -2.18 -23.63 14.39
CA PRO A 383 -3.28 -24.39 14.95
C PRO A 383 -3.75 -25.49 13.99
N LEU A 384 -3.81 -26.73 14.48
CA LEU A 384 -4.32 -27.85 13.71
C LEU A 384 -5.86 -27.86 13.75
N LYS A 385 -6.50 -27.90 12.57
CA LYS A 385 -7.95 -28.13 12.44
C LYS A 385 -8.20 -29.62 12.20
N VAL A 386 -8.84 -30.30 13.15
CA VAL A 386 -9.19 -31.73 13.04
C VAL A 386 -10.68 -31.84 12.74
N ALA A 387 -11.03 -32.36 11.56
CA ALA A 387 -12.42 -32.44 11.08
C ALA A 387 -13.21 -33.64 11.64
N ALA A 388 -12.52 -34.65 12.18
CA ALA A 388 -13.16 -35.87 12.66
C ALA A 388 -13.70 -35.69 14.09
N ALA A 389 -15.01 -35.50 14.23
CA ALA A 389 -15.72 -35.64 15.50
C ALA A 389 -15.61 -37.09 15.98
N GLY A 390 -14.55 -37.41 16.72
CA GLY A 390 -14.31 -38.76 17.25
C GLY A 390 -12.85 -39.17 17.31
N TRP A 391 -11.94 -38.49 16.60
CA TRP A 391 -10.51 -38.66 16.83
C TRP A 391 -10.10 -37.79 18.03
N VAL A 392 -10.36 -38.32 19.22
CA VAL A 392 -9.91 -37.73 20.48
C VAL A 392 -8.84 -38.66 21.03
N ASP A 393 -7.57 -38.28 20.86
CA ASP A 393 -6.49 -38.94 21.60
C ASP A 393 -6.75 -38.64 23.08
N GLY A 394 -7.13 -39.68 23.83
CA GLY A 394 -7.51 -39.55 25.23
C GLY A 394 -6.34 -39.05 26.07
N LYS A 395 -6.33 -37.74 26.33
CA LYS A 395 -5.80 -37.06 27.52
C LYS A 395 -6.09 -35.56 27.36
N VAL A 396 -7.12 -35.10 28.08
CA VAL A 396 -7.43 -33.68 28.31
C VAL A 396 -6.49 -33.13 29.37
#